data_AF-A0A1Y0RCT0-F1
#
_entry.id   AF-A0A1Y0RCT0-F1
#
_cell.length_a   1.000
_cell.length_b   1.000
_cell.length_c   1.000
_cell.angle_alpha   90.00
_cell.angle_beta   90.00
_cell.angle_gamma   90.00
#
_symmetry.space_group_name_H-M   'P 1'
#
loop_
_entity.id
_entity.type
_entity.pdbx_description
1 polymer ?
#
loop_
_entity_poly.entity_id
_entity_poly.type
_entity_poly.pdbx_seq_one_letter_code
_entity_poly.pdbx_strand_id
1 'polypeptide(L)'
;MNLPLILENLKDSIMKFNALPNNWRINKRKAKIPVWFFVVCLLLLILVAPIIPAALSTQVSQIPFAQCRRVQSGDPRSPTNPDIPYIISPRKTLLLTDKPKLRWNQVLGVKIYDVSIQKGDSVLWQTKANTNQIVYPGEPRLKPGVEYLLIVKADNGRFSTDEKPNARGFRLLSKEDTQIIKTAITQLNNQKVPDKVKALQSAFLYIGADLKSEAIETLEALTTGDMKETSVYRKLGDLYWQSGVNVLAETHYLKAHKQAITHKDIVQQAQIAETLGNLYVALDDQKASIDWLTQARDSYKTLGNTQRVQELNEQIELLKTDQSPA
;
A
#
# COMPACT_ATOMS: atom_id res chain seq x y z
N MET A 1 41.43 -6.82 -19.42
CA MET A 1 40.23 -6.45 -20.20
C MET A 1 40.13 -4.92 -20.17
N ASN A 2 40.39 -4.26 -21.30
CA ASN A 2 40.77 -2.84 -21.36
C ASN A 2 39.56 -1.90 -21.20
N LEU A 3 39.48 -1.26 -20.02
CA LEU A 3 38.52 -0.21 -19.63
C LEU A 3 38.48 1.07 -20.51
N PRO A 4 39.53 1.47 -21.26
CA PRO A 4 39.50 2.70 -22.05
C PRO A 4 38.52 2.68 -23.25
N LEU A 5 38.24 1.50 -23.83
CA LEU A 5 37.44 1.38 -25.06
C LEU A 5 35.92 1.53 -24.82
N ILE A 6 35.48 1.39 -23.56
CA ILE A 6 34.06 1.49 -23.17
C ILE A 6 33.67 2.96 -22.96
N LEU A 7 34.61 3.81 -22.53
CA LEU A 7 34.38 5.23 -22.28
C LEU A 7 34.27 6.06 -23.58
N GLU A 8 34.95 5.65 -24.65
CA GLU A 8 34.84 6.33 -25.95
C GLU A 8 33.48 6.06 -26.63
N ASN A 9 32.98 4.82 -26.58
CA ASN A 9 31.67 4.48 -27.14
C ASN A 9 30.48 5.15 -26.40
N LEU A 10 30.65 5.50 -25.12
CA LEU A 10 29.64 6.22 -24.34
C LEU A 10 29.59 7.72 -24.68
N LYS A 11 30.73 8.34 -25.04
CA LYS A 11 30.75 9.76 -25.46
C LYS A 11 30.02 9.99 -26.79
N ASP A 12 30.14 9.06 -27.73
CA ASP A 12 29.48 9.16 -29.05
C ASP A 12 27.97 8.90 -29.00
N SER A 13 27.49 8.12 -28.03
CA SER A 13 26.04 7.98 -27.79
C SER A 13 25.42 9.21 -27.12
N ILE A 14 26.17 9.89 -26.25
CA ILE A 14 25.67 11.08 -25.53
C ILE A 14 25.60 12.30 -26.45
N MET A 15 26.48 12.42 -27.46
CA MET A 15 26.40 13.54 -28.43
C MET A 15 25.25 13.44 -29.43
N LYS A 16 24.58 12.29 -29.58
CA LYS A 16 23.42 12.13 -30.48
C LYS A 16 22.07 12.54 -29.87
N PHE A 17 22.02 12.92 -28.59
CA PHE A 17 20.77 13.28 -27.90
C PHE A 17 20.40 14.78 -27.92
N ASN A 18 21.19 15.63 -28.58
CA ASN A 18 20.95 17.08 -28.67
C ASN A 18 20.19 17.52 -29.93
N ALA A 19 19.13 16.80 -30.29
CA ALA A 19 18.18 17.28 -31.30
C ALA A 19 16.75 16.91 -30.89
N LEU A 20 16.15 17.73 -30.02
CA LEU A 20 14.70 17.73 -29.78
C LEU A 20 14.06 18.88 -30.59
N PRO A 21 13.04 18.62 -31.41
CA PRO A 21 12.27 19.68 -32.05
C PRO A 21 11.35 20.35 -31.02
N ASN A 22 11.47 21.68 -30.91
CA ASN A 22 10.55 22.55 -30.18
C ASN A 22 9.18 22.54 -30.85
N ASN A 23 8.29 21.65 -30.41
CA ASN A 23 6.83 21.85 -30.39
C ASN A 23 6.14 20.64 -29.78
N TRP A 24 5.92 20.67 -28.46
CA TRP A 24 5.03 19.71 -27.81
C TRP A 24 4.03 20.44 -26.91
N ARG A 25 2.85 20.70 -27.48
CA ARG A 25 1.66 21.12 -26.74
C ARG A 25 1.23 19.96 -25.82
N ILE A 26 1.18 20.24 -24.52
CA ILE A 26 0.76 19.29 -23.49
C ILE A 26 -0.75 19.08 -23.58
N ASN A 27 -1.18 17.95 -24.15
CA ASN A 27 -2.53 17.45 -23.95
C ASN A 27 -2.57 16.57 -22.68
N LYS A 28 -3.40 16.97 -21.71
CA LYS A 28 -3.63 16.26 -20.45
C LYS A 28 -4.24 14.87 -20.70
N ARG A 29 -3.39 13.85 -20.83
CA ARG A 29 -3.75 12.45 -20.54
C ARG A 29 -2.74 11.89 -19.54
N LYS A 30 -3.25 11.26 -18.48
CA LYS A 30 -2.49 10.71 -17.34
C LYS A 30 -1.34 9.84 -17.85
N ALA A 31 -0.10 10.34 -17.79
CA ALA A 31 1.08 9.55 -18.10
C ALA A 31 1.26 8.48 -17.00
N LYS A 32 1.11 7.21 -17.38
CA LYS A 32 1.49 6.08 -16.52
C LYS A 32 3.01 6.03 -16.49
N ILE A 33 3.62 6.30 -15.35
CA ILE A 33 5.06 6.06 -15.15
C ILE A 33 5.26 4.54 -15.20
N PRO A 34 6.09 4.00 -16.11
CA PRO A 34 6.32 2.56 -16.20
C PRO A 34 7.03 2.06 -14.95
N VAL A 35 6.66 0.86 -14.47
CA VAL A 35 7.24 0.19 -13.28
C VAL A 35 8.77 0.17 -13.34
N TRP A 36 9.33 0.00 -14.53
CA TRP A 36 10.78 0.06 -14.77
C TRP A 36 11.42 1.38 -14.32
N PHE A 37 10.73 2.53 -14.42
CA PHE A 37 11.29 3.83 -14.00
C PHE A 37 11.47 3.93 -12.47
N PHE A 38 10.55 3.36 -11.69
CA PHE A 38 10.68 3.29 -10.22
C PHE A 38 11.75 2.29 -9.80
N VAL A 39 11.82 1.13 -10.47
CA VAL A 39 12.86 0.12 -10.22
C VAL A 39 14.25 0.66 -10.58
N VAL A 40 14.38 1.40 -11.69
CA VAL A 40 15.63 2.05 -12.10
C VAL A 40 16.04 3.17 -11.13
N CYS A 41 15.11 4.02 -10.65
CA CYS A 41 15.43 5.01 -9.62
C CYS A 41 15.88 4.37 -8.30
N LEU A 42 15.23 3.29 -7.86
CA LEU A 42 15.61 2.56 -6.65
C LEU A 42 16.98 1.87 -6.83
N LEU A 43 17.24 1.27 -8.00
CA LEU A 43 18.53 0.64 -8.33
C LEU A 43 19.66 1.66 -8.49
N LEU A 44 19.41 2.84 -9.06
CA LEU A 44 20.38 3.94 -9.14
C LEU A 44 20.77 4.45 -7.75
N LEU A 45 19.83 4.52 -6.82
CA LEU A 45 20.12 4.84 -5.40
C LEU A 45 20.96 3.76 -4.70
N ILE A 46 20.90 2.50 -5.15
CA ILE A 46 21.67 1.38 -4.58
C ILE A 46 23.08 1.28 -5.20
N LEU A 47 23.27 1.69 -6.47
CA LEU A 47 24.55 1.58 -7.18
C LEU A 47 25.53 2.75 -6.97
N VAL A 48 25.09 3.90 -6.42
CA VAL A 48 25.94 5.06 -6.13
C VAL A 48 26.26 5.15 -4.64
N ALA A 49 26.93 4.13 -4.11
CA ALA A 49 27.59 4.23 -2.80
C ALA A 49 29.10 4.01 -2.96
N PRO A 50 29.90 5.07 -3.16
CA PRO A 50 31.28 5.06 -2.70
C PRO A 50 31.32 5.60 -1.27
N ILE A 51 32.09 4.88 -0.44
CA ILE A 51 32.69 5.27 0.84
C ILE A 51 32.51 6.76 1.16
N ILE A 52 31.68 7.09 2.16
CA ILE A 52 31.51 8.45 2.66
C ILE A 52 32.76 8.81 3.49
N PRO A 53 33.57 9.83 3.11
CA PRO A 53 34.56 10.39 4.01
C PRO A 53 33.84 11.17 5.13
N ALA A 54 34.36 11.10 6.35
CA ALA A 54 33.79 11.68 7.58
C ALA A 54 33.70 13.24 7.62
N ALA A 55 33.66 13.92 6.47
CA ALA A 55 33.57 15.38 6.35
C ALA A 55 32.23 15.87 5.73
N LEU A 56 31.19 15.03 5.70
CA LEU A 56 29.84 15.40 5.24
C LEU A 56 28.79 15.30 6.38
N SER A 57 29.21 15.60 7.61
CA SER A 57 28.36 15.62 8.80
C SER A 57 27.42 16.84 8.89
N THR A 58 27.40 17.74 7.91
CA THR A 58 26.60 18.99 8.02
C THR A 58 25.94 19.40 6.72
N GLN A 59 25.29 18.49 5.99
CA GLN A 59 24.19 18.83 5.07
C GLN A 59 23.22 17.65 4.89
N VAL A 60 22.65 17.15 6.00
CA VAL A 60 21.37 16.40 5.95
C VAL A 60 20.25 17.43 6.10
N SER A 61 20.09 18.28 5.09
CA SER A 61 18.90 19.11 4.94
C SER A 61 18.68 19.25 3.45
N GLN A 62 17.46 18.94 3.02
CA GLN A 62 17.00 18.94 1.63
C GLN A 62 17.26 17.66 0.83
N ILE A 63 16.78 16.52 1.35
CA ILE A 63 15.94 15.70 0.47
C ILE A 63 14.69 16.55 0.23
N PRO A 64 14.40 17.02 -1.00
CA PRO A 64 13.14 17.69 -1.26
C PRO A 64 12.06 16.70 -0.87
N PHE A 65 11.24 17.06 0.13
CA PHE A 65 10.05 16.32 0.49
C PHE A 65 9.32 16.04 -0.81
N ALA A 66 9.40 14.78 -1.26
CA ALA A 66 8.60 14.30 -2.36
C ALA A 66 7.17 14.64 -1.96
N GLN A 67 6.56 15.54 -2.74
CA GLN A 67 5.22 16.05 -2.55
C GLN A 67 4.36 14.91 -2.02
N CYS A 68 3.74 15.13 -0.85
CA CYS A 68 2.78 14.21 -0.26
C CYS A 68 1.86 13.74 -1.37
N ARG A 69 2.07 12.51 -1.85
CA ARG A 69 1.15 11.88 -2.77
C ARG A 69 -0.11 11.73 -1.94
N ARG A 70 -1.08 12.62 -2.18
CA ARG A 70 -2.42 12.58 -1.57
C ARG A 70 -2.81 11.12 -1.52
N VAL A 71 -3.04 10.58 -0.33
CA VAL A 71 -3.50 9.19 -0.17
C VAL A 71 -4.66 9.05 -1.14
N GLN A 72 -4.54 8.15 -2.12
CA GLN A 72 -5.66 7.86 -2.99
C GLN A 72 -6.78 7.44 -2.06
N SER A 73 -7.84 8.25 -1.97
CA SER A 73 -8.92 8.02 -1.02
C SER A 73 -9.36 6.58 -1.17
N GLY A 74 -9.31 5.81 -0.07
CA GLY A 74 -9.81 4.44 -0.14
C GLY A 74 -11.30 4.43 -0.46
N ASP A 75 -11.80 3.24 -0.72
CA ASP A 75 -13.20 3.04 -1.05
C ASP A 75 -14.09 3.41 0.15
N PRO A 76 -15.02 4.37 0.01
CA PRO A 76 -15.80 4.88 1.14
C PRO A 76 -16.71 3.83 1.78
N ARG A 77 -17.10 2.78 1.04
CA ARG A 77 -17.91 1.70 1.59
C ARG A 77 -17.06 0.45 1.67
N SER A 78 -16.92 -0.10 2.86
CA SER A 78 -16.03 -1.21 3.19
C SER A 78 -16.80 -2.18 4.09
N PRO A 79 -16.40 -3.45 4.19
CA PRO A 79 -17.18 -4.41 4.92
C PRO A 79 -17.00 -4.13 6.41
N THR A 80 -18.05 -3.61 7.05
CA THR A 80 -18.15 -3.50 8.51
C THR A 80 -18.94 -4.65 9.11
N ASN A 81 -19.60 -5.47 8.26
CA ASN A 81 -20.43 -6.57 8.71
C ASN A 81 -19.56 -7.82 9.03
N PRO A 82 -19.44 -8.21 10.32
CA PRO A 82 -18.62 -9.34 10.74
C PRO A 82 -19.20 -10.71 10.31
N ASP A 83 -20.46 -10.76 9.88
CA ASP A 83 -21.14 -11.98 9.43
C ASP A 83 -20.84 -12.34 7.97
N ILE A 84 -20.15 -11.45 7.25
CA ILE A 84 -19.75 -11.63 5.85
C ILE A 84 -18.30 -12.10 5.80
N PRO A 85 -17.98 -13.16 5.02
CA PRO A 85 -16.60 -13.59 4.79
C PRO A 85 -15.93 -12.69 3.75
N TYR A 86 -15.86 -11.39 4.01
CA TYR A 86 -15.32 -10.42 3.06
C TYR A 86 -13.84 -10.69 2.78
N ILE A 87 -13.39 -10.36 1.56
CA ILE A 87 -12.03 -10.66 1.13
C ILE A 87 -11.05 -9.67 1.78
N ILE A 88 -10.03 -10.21 2.42
CA ILE A 88 -8.90 -9.46 2.98
C ILE A 88 -7.77 -9.40 1.96
N SER A 89 -7.41 -10.53 1.34
CA SER A 89 -6.33 -10.63 0.36
C SER A 89 -6.50 -11.88 -0.51
N PRO A 90 -6.13 -11.87 -1.79
CA PRO A 90 -5.73 -10.70 -2.57
C PRO A 90 -6.93 -9.83 -2.97
N ARG A 91 -6.73 -8.50 -2.96
CA ARG A 91 -7.80 -7.52 -3.24
C ARG A 91 -7.20 -6.23 -3.81
N LYS A 92 -7.65 -5.78 -5.00
CA LYS A 92 -7.10 -4.62 -5.72
C LYS A 92 -5.56 -4.66 -5.83
N THR A 93 -5.01 -5.78 -6.26
CA THR A 93 -3.56 -5.98 -6.22
C THR A 93 -3.07 -6.71 -7.46
N LEU A 94 -1.83 -6.45 -7.81
CA LEU A 94 -1.03 -7.36 -8.62
C LEU A 94 -0.45 -8.45 -7.70
N LEU A 95 -0.11 -9.60 -8.29
CA LEU A 95 0.53 -10.73 -7.62
C LEU A 95 1.85 -11.07 -8.28
N LEU A 96 2.84 -11.40 -7.46
CA LEU A 96 4.15 -11.89 -7.88
C LEU A 96 4.18 -13.41 -8.03
N THR A 97 3.31 -14.10 -7.28
CA THR A 97 3.21 -15.57 -7.23
C THR A 97 1.90 -16.06 -7.85
N ASP A 98 1.97 -17.21 -8.53
CA ASP A 98 0.80 -17.94 -9.03
C ASP A 98 0.16 -18.83 -7.95
N LYS A 99 0.69 -18.80 -6.72
CA LYS A 99 0.17 -19.50 -5.53
C LYS A 99 -0.12 -18.52 -4.39
N PRO A 100 -1.01 -17.53 -4.59
CA PRO A 100 -1.29 -16.54 -3.57
C PRO A 100 -1.92 -17.16 -2.33
N LYS A 101 -1.63 -16.55 -1.18
CA LYS A 101 -2.37 -16.78 0.06
C LYS A 101 -3.70 -16.02 -0.01
N LEU A 102 -4.79 -16.78 0.02
CA LEU A 102 -6.16 -16.29 0.03
C LEU A 102 -6.59 -16.12 1.49
N ARG A 103 -7.14 -14.96 1.85
CA ARG A 103 -7.55 -14.59 3.21
C ARG A 103 -8.89 -13.86 3.17
N TRP A 104 -9.77 -14.20 4.10
CA TRP A 104 -11.06 -13.55 4.30
C TRP A 104 -11.33 -13.32 5.78
N ASN A 105 -12.36 -12.55 6.07
CA ASN A 105 -12.85 -12.35 7.42
C ASN A 105 -13.32 -13.68 8.03
N GLN A 106 -12.88 -13.97 9.24
CA GLN A 106 -13.41 -15.09 10.01
C GLN A 106 -14.80 -14.70 10.51
N VAL A 107 -15.81 -15.45 10.09
CA VAL A 107 -17.17 -15.30 10.58
C VAL A 107 -17.34 -16.14 11.85
N LEU A 108 -17.98 -15.55 12.87
CA LEU A 108 -18.21 -16.23 14.15
C LEU A 108 -19.20 -17.38 13.96
N GLY A 109 -18.91 -18.54 14.54
CA GLY A 109 -19.75 -19.74 14.46
C GLY A 109 -19.65 -20.53 13.16
N VAL A 110 -19.04 -19.97 12.11
CA VAL A 110 -18.82 -20.65 10.82
C VAL A 110 -17.64 -21.61 10.92
N LYS A 111 -17.84 -22.85 10.46
CA LYS A 111 -16.82 -23.92 10.51
C LYS A 111 -16.29 -24.27 9.12
N ILE A 112 -17.08 -24.04 8.08
CA ILE A 112 -16.74 -24.40 6.71
C ILE A 112 -16.99 -23.22 5.78
N TYR A 113 -16.04 -23.00 4.88
CA TYR A 113 -16.12 -22.07 3.78
C TYR A 113 -15.99 -22.81 2.46
N ASP A 114 -16.89 -22.52 1.50
CA ASP A 114 -16.67 -22.86 0.09
C ASP A 114 -15.90 -21.70 -0.55
N VAL A 115 -14.68 -21.97 -1.02
CA VAL A 115 -13.75 -20.96 -1.55
C VAL A 115 -13.59 -21.20 -3.04
N SER A 116 -13.72 -20.15 -3.85
CA SER A 116 -13.58 -20.24 -5.30
C SER A 116 -12.80 -19.08 -5.90
N ILE A 117 -12.07 -19.36 -6.98
CA ILE A 117 -11.48 -18.34 -7.84
C ILE A 117 -12.26 -18.34 -9.15
N GLN A 118 -12.72 -17.17 -9.55
CA GLN A 118 -13.43 -16.96 -10.80
C GLN A 118 -12.61 -16.16 -11.81
N LYS A 119 -12.83 -16.44 -13.09
CA LYS A 119 -12.34 -15.67 -14.23
C LYS A 119 -13.55 -15.26 -15.07
N GLY A 120 -13.96 -14.00 -14.97
CA GLY A 120 -15.28 -13.59 -15.44
C GLY A 120 -16.35 -14.40 -14.70
N ASP A 121 -17.36 -14.89 -15.41
CA ASP A 121 -18.46 -15.67 -14.82
C ASP A 121 -18.12 -17.16 -14.63
N SER A 122 -16.89 -17.59 -14.98
CA SER A 122 -16.47 -18.99 -14.90
C SER A 122 -15.70 -19.28 -13.62
N VAL A 123 -16.10 -20.33 -12.91
CA VAL A 123 -15.33 -20.87 -11.78
C VAL A 123 -14.09 -21.59 -12.32
N LEU A 124 -12.91 -21.04 -12.03
CA LEU A 124 -11.63 -21.64 -12.41
C LEU A 124 -11.24 -22.76 -11.43
N TRP A 125 -11.46 -22.50 -10.14
CA TRP A 125 -11.05 -23.39 -9.06
C TRP A 125 -11.99 -23.23 -7.87
N GLN A 126 -12.18 -24.32 -7.14
CA GLN A 126 -13.00 -24.35 -5.93
C GLN A 126 -12.48 -25.39 -4.93
N THR A 127 -12.67 -25.12 -3.64
CA THR A 127 -12.37 -26.05 -2.55
C THR A 127 -13.18 -25.71 -1.29
N LYS A 128 -13.07 -26.56 -0.27
CA LYS A 128 -13.55 -26.27 1.09
C LYS A 128 -12.39 -25.90 2.00
N ALA A 129 -12.62 -24.96 2.91
CA ALA A 129 -11.66 -24.59 3.96
C ALA A 129 -12.35 -24.56 5.33
N ASN A 130 -11.64 -24.96 6.38
CA ASN A 130 -12.09 -24.92 7.78
C ASN A 130 -11.43 -23.79 8.60
N THR A 131 -10.68 -22.92 7.93
CA THR A 131 -10.08 -21.71 8.48
C THR A 131 -10.37 -20.55 7.54
N ASN A 132 -10.04 -19.32 7.94
CA ASN A 132 -10.26 -18.13 7.13
C ASN A 132 -9.13 -17.81 6.12
N GLN A 133 -8.26 -18.78 5.85
CA GLN A 133 -7.18 -18.63 4.89
C GLN A 133 -6.82 -19.96 4.22
N ILE A 134 -6.35 -19.88 2.98
CA ILE A 134 -5.80 -21.03 2.25
C ILE A 134 -4.78 -20.57 1.22
N VAL A 135 -3.79 -21.41 0.92
CA VAL A 135 -2.86 -21.15 -0.20
C VAL A 135 -3.46 -21.76 -1.46
N TYR A 136 -3.56 -20.95 -2.51
CA TYR A 136 -3.96 -21.45 -3.82
C TYR A 136 -2.89 -22.44 -4.35
N PRO A 137 -3.26 -23.66 -4.79
CA PRO A 137 -2.28 -24.69 -5.15
C PRO A 137 -1.45 -24.37 -6.40
N GLY A 138 -1.92 -23.45 -7.24
CA GLY A 138 -1.31 -23.10 -8.53
C GLY A 138 -1.91 -23.85 -9.72
N GLU A 139 -2.84 -24.78 -9.48
CA GLU A 139 -3.55 -25.52 -10.54
C GLU A 139 -5.07 -25.38 -10.36
N PRO A 140 -5.81 -24.94 -11.40
CA PRO A 140 -5.34 -24.55 -12.73
C PRO A 140 -4.48 -23.27 -12.75
N ARG A 141 -3.46 -23.21 -13.61
CA ARG A 141 -2.55 -22.05 -13.63
C ARG A 141 -3.23 -20.70 -13.85
N LEU A 142 -2.89 -19.73 -13.00
CA LEU A 142 -3.25 -18.33 -13.20
C LEU A 142 -2.45 -17.75 -14.38
N LYS A 143 -3.13 -16.98 -15.24
CA LYS A 143 -2.52 -16.37 -16.42
C LYS A 143 -2.14 -14.91 -16.12
N PRO A 144 -0.94 -14.46 -16.52
CA PRO A 144 -0.55 -13.06 -16.43
C PRO A 144 -1.56 -12.11 -17.06
N GLY A 145 -1.79 -10.97 -16.41
CA GLY A 145 -2.68 -9.90 -16.90
C GLY A 145 -4.17 -10.19 -16.87
N VAL A 146 -4.58 -11.43 -16.53
CA VAL A 146 -5.99 -11.81 -16.39
C VAL A 146 -6.50 -11.42 -15.01
N GLU A 147 -7.71 -10.84 -14.97
CA GLU A 147 -8.40 -10.53 -13.72
C GLU A 147 -9.14 -11.73 -13.16
N TYR A 148 -8.92 -11.95 -11.87
CA TYR A 148 -9.52 -13.00 -11.08
C TYR A 148 -10.27 -12.42 -9.88
N LEU A 149 -11.35 -13.08 -9.50
CA LEU A 149 -12.12 -12.76 -8.30
C LEU A 149 -12.03 -13.93 -7.32
N LEU A 150 -11.78 -13.61 -6.04
CA LEU A 150 -11.92 -14.55 -4.94
C LEU A 150 -13.34 -14.45 -4.39
N ILE A 151 -14.08 -15.56 -4.39
CA ILE A 151 -15.41 -15.65 -3.80
C ILE A 151 -15.39 -16.68 -2.68
N VAL A 152 -15.90 -16.29 -1.53
CA VAL A 152 -16.00 -17.15 -0.35
C VAL A 152 -17.46 -17.19 0.08
N LYS A 153 -18.00 -18.39 0.28
CA LYS A 153 -19.31 -18.62 0.88
C LYS A 153 -19.11 -19.29 2.23
N ALA A 154 -19.67 -18.71 3.27
CA ALA A 154 -19.72 -19.30 4.61
C ALA A 154 -20.91 -20.26 4.75
N ASP A 155 -20.80 -21.24 5.65
CA ASP A 155 -21.89 -22.19 5.94
C ASP A 155 -23.15 -21.55 6.56
N ASN A 156 -23.05 -20.30 7.04
CA ASN A 156 -24.19 -19.45 7.38
C ASN A 156 -24.97 -18.89 6.17
N GLY A 157 -24.56 -19.25 4.94
CA GLY A 157 -25.19 -18.85 3.69
C GLY A 157 -24.72 -17.51 3.12
N ARG A 158 -23.85 -16.76 3.81
CA ARG A 158 -23.37 -15.45 3.37
C ARG A 158 -22.19 -15.57 2.41
N PHE A 159 -22.13 -14.66 1.45
CA PHE A 159 -21.08 -14.61 0.43
C PHE A 159 -20.19 -13.39 0.62
N SER A 160 -18.92 -13.50 0.24
CA SER A 160 -18.00 -12.36 0.20
C SER A 160 -18.50 -11.24 -0.72
N THR A 161 -19.36 -11.54 -1.69
CA THR A 161 -20.00 -10.58 -2.61
C THR A 161 -21.20 -9.84 -2.01
N ASP A 162 -21.65 -10.24 -0.82
CA ASP A 162 -22.69 -9.52 -0.07
C ASP A 162 -22.15 -8.18 0.46
N GLU A 163 -20.82 -8.05 0.59
CA GLU A 163 -20.14 -6.79 0.82
C GLU A 163 -20.41 -5.79 -0.32
N LYS A 164 -20.62 -4.51 0.02
CA LYS A 164 -20.73 -3.41 -0.94
C LYS A 164 -19.64 -2.34 -0.73
N PRO A 165 -19.00 -1.85 -1.81
CA PRO A 165 -19.13 -2.35 -3.17
C PRO A 165 -18.47 -3.74 -3.29
N ASN A 166 -18.99 -4.54 -4.21
CA ASN A 166 -18.67 -5.95 -4.34
C ASN A 166 -17.26 -6.22 -4.88
N ALA A 167 -16.90 -7.50 -4.85
CA ALA A 167 -15.60 -8.13 -5.09
C ALA A 167 -14.62 -7.31 -5.94
N ARG A 168 -13.45 -7.02 -5.35
CA ARG A 168 -12.35 -6.33 -6.00
C ARG A 168 -11.26 -7.35 -6.33
N GLY A 169 -11.00 -7.54 -7.62
CA GLY A 169 -10.15 -8.61 -8.11
C GLY A 169 -8.65 -8.41 -7.92
N PHE A 170 -7.90 -9.36 -8.48
CA PHE A 170 -6.46 -9.38 -8.53
C PHE A 170 -5.95 -9.90 -9.88
N ARG A 171 -4.69 -9.62 -10.21
CA ARG A 171 -4.05 -10.06 -11.46
C ARG A 171 -2.64 -10.57 -11.19
N LEU A 172 -2.23 -11.59 -11.91
CA LEU A 172 -0.83 -12.03 -11.90
C LEU A 172 0.01 -11.07 -12.77
N LEU A 173 1.21 -10.71 -12.28
CA LEU A 173 2.18 -9.91 -13.05
C LEU A 173 2.58 -10.60 -14.35
N SER A 174 3.05 -9.80 -15.32
CA SER A 174 3.73 -10.31 -16.51
C SER A 174 4.97 -11.12 -16.13
N LYS A 175 5.44 -12.00 -17.02
CA LYS A 175 6.65 -12.78 -16.76
C LYS A 175 7.87 -11.87 -16.62
N GLU A 176 7.92 -10.84 -17.45
CA GLU A 176 8.97 -9.83 -17.50
C GLU A 176 9.02 -9.04 -16.19
N ASP A 177 7.89 -8.47 -15.75
CA ASP A 177 7.81 -7.72 -14.48
C ASP A 177 8.10 -8.62 -13.28
N THR A 178 7.60 -9.87 -13.31
CA THR A 178 7.89 -10.86 -12.26
C THR A 178 9.39 -11.09 -12.12
N GLN A 179 10.11 -11.24 -13.24
CA GLN A 179 11.55 -11.45 -13.21
C GLN A 179 12.31 -10.22 -12.72
N ILE A 180 11.90 -9.02 -13.11
CA ILE A 180 12.47 -7.75 -12.62
C ILE A 180 12.34 -7.67 -11.09
N ILE A 181 11.14 -7.88 -10.56
CA ILE A 181 10.89 -7.81 -9.13
C ILE A 181 11.62 -8.91 -8.36
N LYS A 182 11.64 -10.15 -8.86
CA LYS A 182 12.39 -11.26 -8.23
C LYS A 182 13.90 -10.98 -8.19
N THR A 183 14.45 -10.37 -9.25
CA THR A 183 15.87 -9.99 -9.29
C THR A 183 16.18 -8.91 -8.26
N ALA A 184 15.33 -7.88 -8.16
CA ALA A 184 15.48 -6.83 -7.17
C ALA A 184 15.37 -7.37 -5.73
N ILE A 185 14.41 -8.26 -5.44
CA ILE A 185 14.29 -8.92 -4.13
C ILE A 185 15.54 -9.76 -3.83
N THR A 186 16.08 -10.48 -4.80
CA THR A 186 17.32 -11.25 -4.62
C THR A 186 18.49 -10.34 -4.27
N GLN A 187 18.60 -9.18 -4.92
CA GLN A 187 19.63 -8.19 -4.61
C GLN A 187 19.46 -7.60 -3.21
N LEU A 188 18.24 -7.24 -2.81
CA LEU A 188 17.93 -6.75 -1.46
C LEU A 188 18.30 -7.81 -0.41
N ASN A 189 17.98 -9.07 -0.66
CA ASN A 189 18.27 -10.16 0.26
C ASN A 189 19.78 -10.43 0.45
N ASN A 190 20.58 -10.14 -0.58
CA ASN A 190 22.04 -10.29 -0.57
C ASN A 190 22.77 -9.13 0.14
N GLN A 191 22.06 -8.05 0.51
CA GLN A 191 22.67 -6.95 1.26
C GLN A 191 23.11 -7.40 2.67
N LYS A 192 24.24 -6.87 3.15
CA LYS A 192 24.74 -7.11 4.51
C LYS A 192 24.10 -6.15 5.53
N VAL A 193 22.77 -6.13 5.56
CA VAL A 193 21.95 -5.33 6.49
C VAL A 193 21.06 -6.26 7.32
N PRO A 194 20.53 -5.81 8.48
CA PRO A 194 19.62 -6.62 9.28
C PRO A 194 18.39 -7.08 8.49
N ASP A 195 17.88 -8.27 8.77
CA ASP A 195 16.73 -8.86 8.03
C ASP A 195 15.48 -7.98 8.08
N LYS A 196 15.30 -7.25 9.18
CA LYS A 196 14.26 -6.23 9.30
C LYS A 196 14.36 -5.16 8.21
N VAL A 197 15.57 -4.66 7.94
CA VAL A 197 15.81 -3.63 6.93
C VAL A 197 15.48 -4.19 5.54
N LYS A 198 15.88 -5.44 5.27
CA LYS A 198 15.55 -6.14 4.02
C LYS A 198 14.05 -6.31 3.83
N ALA A 199 13.33 -6.70 4.89
CA ALA A 199 11.88 -6.84 4.88
C ALA A 199 11.18 -5.50 4.62
N LEU A 200 11.61 -4.41 5.27
CA LEU A 200 11.08 -3.08 5.00
C LEU A 200 11.34 -2.65 3.54
N GLN A 201 12.57 -2.80 3.05
CA GLN A 201 12.91 -2.48 1.65
C GLN A 201 12.08 -3.31 0.67
N SER A 202 11.90 -4.61 0.94
CA SER A 202 11.08 -5.50 0.12
C SER A 202 9.62 -5.06 0.12
N ALA A 203 9.06 -4.72 1.28
CA ALA A 203 7.71 -4.17 1.38
C ALA A 203 7.57 -2.88 0.57
N PHE A 204 8.50 -1.93 0.67
CA PHE A 204 8.44 -0.71 -0.14
C PHE A 204 8.55 -0.97 -1.65
N LEU A 205 9.38 -1.94 -2.07
CA LEU A 205 9.44 -2.39 -3.46
C LEU A 205 8.09 -2.95 -3.92
N TYR A 206 7.47 -3.83 -3.11
CA TYR A 206 6.16 -4.39 -3.40
C TYR A 206 5.07 -3.32 -3.51
N ILE A 207 5.07 -2.34 -2.61
CA ILE A 207 4.15 -1.19 -2.66
C ILE A 207 4.33 -0.41 -3.96
N GLY A 208 5.58 -0.14 -4.37
CA GLY A 208 5.89 0.55 -5.62
C GLY A 208 5.44 -0.21 -6.87
N ALA A 209 5.39 -1.54 -6.79
CA ALA A 209 4.95 -2.44 -7.85
C ALA A 209 3.46 -2.82 -7.79
N ASP A 210 2.67 -2.20 -6.90
CA ASP A 210 1.26 -2.51 -6.66
C ASP A 210 0.98 -3.96 -6.20
N LEU A 211 2.00 -4.60 -5.62
CA LEU A 211 1.97 -5.93 -4.99
C LEU A 211 1.54 -5.80 -3.52
N LYS A 212 0.31 -5.32 -3.30
CA LYS A 212 -0.21 -4.99 -1.96
C LYS A 212 -0.29 -6.22 -1.06
N SER A 213 -0.64 -7.38 -1.59
CA SER A 213 -0.71 -8.63 -0.81
C SER A 213 0.65 -9.01 -0.23
N GLU A 214 1.70 -9.00 -1.04
CA GLU A 214 3.07 -9.30 -0.63
C GLU A 214 3.60 -8.24 0.34
N ALA A 215 3.27 -6.96 0.11
CA ALA A 215 3.64 -5.88 1.03
C ALA A 215 2.97 -6.03 2.41
N ILE A 216 1.67 -6.33 2.44
CA ILE A 216 0.92 -6.55 3.68
C ILE A 216 1.52 -7.72 4.46
N GLU A 217 1.72 -8.87 3.81
CA GLU A 217 2.29 -10.06 4.46
C GLU A 217 3.69 -9.79 5.02
N THR A 218 4.54 -9.09 4.26
CA THR A 218 5.88 -8.72 4.70
C THR A 218 5.85 -7.78 5.91
N LEU A 219 4.94 -6.80 5.93
CA LEU A 219 4.83 -5.85 7.04
C LEU A 219 4.15 -6.46 8.28
N GLU A 220 3.15 -7.32 8.12
CA GLU A 220 2.51 -8.05 9.23
C GLU A 220 3.54 -8.91 9.97
N ALA A 221 4.45 -9.58 9.25
CA ALA A 221 5.53 -10.39 9.82
C ALA A 221 6.50 -9.56 10.69
N LEU A 222 6.62 -8.24 10.44
CA LEU A 222 7.43 -7.35 11.28
C LEU A 222 6.75 -6.95 12.59
N THR A 223 5.44 -7.24 12.74
CA THR A 223 4.66 -6.84 13.92
C THR A 223 4.59 -7.92 15.01
N THR A 224 5.07 -9.12 14.73
CA THR A 224 5.02 -10.28 15.65
C THR A 224 6.22 -10.36 16.60
N GLY A 225 7.22 -9.48 16.47
CA GLY A 225 8.37 -9.38 17.38
C GLY A 225 8.30 -8.18 18.34
N ASP A 226 9.38 -7.95 19.08
CA ASP A 226 9.48 -6.89 20.09
C ASP A 226 9.40 -5.47 19.51
N MET A 227 9.70 -5.32 18.22
CA MET A 227 9.84 -4.01 17.59
C MET A 227 8.58 -3.61 16.81
N LYS A 228 7.58 -3.15 17.55
CA LYS A 228 6.36 -2.58 17.01
C LYS A 228 6.63 -1.12 16.64
N GLU A 229 6.88 -0.82 15.37
CA GLU A 229 7.13 0.56 14.91
C GLU A 229 5.84 1.24 14.44
N THR A 230 5.65 2.50 14.88
CA THR A 230 4.53 3.35 14.47
C THR A 230 4.37 3.41 12.95
N SER A 231 5.49 3.52 12.23
CA SER A 231 5.55 3.60 10.76
C SER A 231 5.04 2.33 10.07
N VAL A 232 5.33 1.15 10.63
CA VAL A 232 4.88 -0.15 10.09
C VAL A 232 3.37 -0.27 10.21
N TYR A 233 2.80 0.03 11.38
CA TYR A 233 1.35 0.00 11.55
C TYR A 233 0.65 1.05 10.70
N ARG A 234 1.18 2.28 10.62
CA ARG A 234 0.61 3.30 9.73
C ARG A 234 0.58 2.80 8.28
N LYS A 235 1.66 2.19 7.82
CA LYS A 235 1.73 1.68 6.44
C LYS A 235 0.80 0.48 6.19
N LEU A 236 0.64 -0.41 7.17
CA LEU A 236 -0.39 -1.46 7.10
C LEU A 236 -1.78 -0.84 6.98
N GLY A 237 -2.07 0.20 7.77
CA GLY A 237 -3.31 0.97 7.68
C GLY A 237 -3.56 1.48 6.25
N ASP A 238 -2.55 2.14 5.66
CA ASP A 238 -2.61 2.65 4.29
C ASP A 238 -2.92 1.56 3.26
N LEU A 239 -2.26 0.39 3.38
CA LEU A 239 -2.42 -0.69 2.42
C LEU A 239 -3.79 -1.35 2.52
N TYR A 240 -4.30 -1.54 3.73
CA TYR A 240 -5.66 -2.03 3.93
C TYR A 240 -6.70 -1.04 3.42
N TRP A 241 -6.51 0.25 3.65
CA TRP A 241 -7.42 1.27 3.15
C TRP A 241 -7.44 1.32 1.61
N GLN A 242 -6.26 1.28 0.99
CA GLN A 242 -6.13 1.21 -0.48
C GLN A 242 -6.76 -0.06 -1.06
N SER A 243 -6.68 -1.17 -0.33
CA SER A 243 -7.32 -2.45 -0.69
C SER A 243 -8.83 -2.44 -0.45
N GLY A 244 -9.34 -1.47 0.32
CA GLY A 244 -10.77 -1.33 0.66
C GLY A 244 -11.20 -2.15 1.87
N VAL A 245 -10.27 -2.48 2.78
CA VAL A 245 -10.52 -3.22 4.02
C VAL A 245 -10.40 -2.27 5.22
N ASN A 246 -11.34 -1.34 5.35
CA ASN A 246 -11.30 -0.20 6.26
C ASN A 246 -11.26 -0.61 7.73
N VAL A 247 -11.92 -1.71 8.13
CA VAL A 247 -11.84 -2.23 9.50
C VAL A 247 -10.40 -2.59 9.90
N LEU A 248 -9.64 -3.21 8.98
CA LEU A 248 -8.23 -3.49 9.22
C LEU A 248 -7.39 -2.22 9.13
N ALA A 249 -7.75 -1.29 8.23
CA ALA A 249 -7.08 0.01 8.15
C ALA A 249 -7.15 0.77 9.48
N GLU A 250 -8.36 0.93 10.01
CA GLU A 250 -8.66 1.53 11.31
C GLU A 250 -7.88 0.83 12.42
N THR A 251 -7.97 -0.50 12.50
CA THR A 251 -7.25 -1.30 13.50
C THR A 251 -5.75 -0.98 13.53
N HIS A 252 -5.14 -0.86 12.35
CA HIS A 252 -3.72 -0.57 12.24
C HIS A 252 -3.39 0.90 12.50
N TYR A 253 -4.22 1.84 12.06
CA TYR A 253 -4.05 3.26 12.39
C TYR A 253 -4.19 3.53 13.89
N LEU A 254 -5.16 2.91 14.58
CA LEU A 254 -5.32 3.03 16.03
C LEU A 254 -4.10 2.46 16.78
N LYS A 255 -3.55 1.33 16.33
CA LYS A 255 -2.28 0.81 16.86
C LYS A 255 -1.14 1.80 16.66
N ALA A 256 -0.99 2.36 15.46
CA ALA A 256 0.03 3.37 15.16
C ALA A 256 -0.13 4.61 16.05
N HIS A 257 -1.35 5.12 16.21
CA HIS A 257 -1.65 6.29 17.04
C HIS A 257 -1.26 6.05 18.51
N LYS A 258 -1.62 4.89 19.07
CA LYS A 258 -1.25 4.50 20.43
C LYS A 258 0.28 4.52 20.64
N GLN A 259 1.04 4.07 19.64
CA GLN A 259 2.49 4.10 19.71
C GLN A 259 3.07 5.51 19.59
N ALA A 260 2.49 6.34 18.71
CA ALA A 260 2.89 7.74 18.58
C ALA A 260 2.67 8.51 19.89
N ILE A 261 1.59 8.24 20.63
CA ILE A 261 1.37 8.76 21.98
C ILE A 261 2.43 8.25 22.95
N THR A 262 2.66 6.94 22.98
CA THR A 262 3.62 6.30 23.90
C THR A 262 5.03 6.88 23.72
N HIS A 263 5.46 7.09 22.48
CA HIS A 263 6.77 7.66 22.14
C HIS A 263 6.81 9.19 22.14
N LYS A 264 5.68 9.86 22.45
CA LYS A 264 5.54 11.33 22.40
C LYS A 264 5.92 11.94 21.05
N ASP A 265 5.70 11.18 19.97
CA ASP A 265 5.95 11.62 18.60
C ASP A 265 4.74 12.42 18.09
N ILE A 266 4.75 13.72 18.37
CA ILE A 266 3.64 14.62 18.04
C ILE A 266 3.43 14.76 16.52
N VAL A 267 4.48 14.57 15.71
CA VAL A 267 4.38 14.59 14.24
C VAL A 267 3.56 13.39 13.75
N GLN A 268 3.87 12.20 14.26
CA GLN A 268 3.11 11.00 13.91
C GLN A 268 1.70 11.03 14.49
N GLN A 269 1.49 11.58 15.69
CA GLN A 269 0.15 11.77 16.25
C GLN A 269 -0.72 12.62 15.31
N ALA A 270 -0.21 13.77 14.85
CA ALA A 270 -0.91 14.65 13.92
C ALA A 270 -1.29 13.94 12.61
N GLN A 271 -0.31 13.28 11.97
CA GLN A 271 -0.50 12.61 10.68
C GLN A 271 -1.47 11.43 10.77
N ILE A 272 -1.39 10.63 11.84
CA ILE A 272 -2.25 9.45 12.01
C ILE A 272 -3.67 9.88 12.39
N ALA A 273 -3.83 10.86 13.28
CA ALA A 273 -5.14 11.39 13.64
C ALA A 273 -5.85 12.00 12.43
N GLU A 274 -5.12 12.72 11.57
CA GLU A 274 -5.66 13.24 10.32
C GLU A 274 -6.13 12.10 9.39
N THR A 275 -5.31 11.05 9.27
CA THR A 275 -5.62 9.89 8.43
C THR A 275 -6.84 9.14 8.95
N LEU A 276 -6.99 8.99 10.27
CA LEU A 276 -8.19 8.43 10.90
C LEU A 276 -9.41 9.31 10.63
N GLY A 277 -9.29 10.63 10.77
CA GLY A 277 -10.37 11.57 10.45
C GLY A 277 -10.86 11.39 9.01
N ASN A 278 -9.94 11.36 8.05
CA ASN A 278 -10.26 11.12 6.63
C ASN A 278 -10.85 9.72 6.37
N LEU A 279 -10.43 8.70 7.13
CA LEU A 279 -11.02 7.36 7.06
C LEU A 279 -12.49 7.40 7.52
N TYR A 280 -12.80 8.08 8.61
CA TYR A 280 -14.17 8.20 9.11
C TYR A 280 -15.06 9.10 8.24
N VAL A 281 -14.51 10.14 7.58
CA VAL A 281 -15.21 10.83 6.48
C VAL A 281 -15.64 9.82 5.42
N ALA A 282 -14.71 8.95 5.00
CA ALA A 282 -15.00 7.96 3.97
C ALA A 282 -16.06 6.95 4.42
N LEU A 283 -16.07 6.59 5.70
CA LEU A 283 -17.04 5.67 6.32
C LEU A 283 -18.40 6.31 6.66
N ASP A 284 -18.59 7.61 6.38
CA ASP A 284 -19.79 8.36 6.74
C ASP A 284 -20.03 8.43 8.27
N ASP A 285 -18.97 8.28 9.07
CA ASP A 285 -19.00 8.52 10.51
C ASP A 285 -18.47 9.92 10.81
N GLN A 286 -19.34 10.89 10.61
CA GLN A 286 -19.00 12.29 10.73
C GLN A 286 -18.54 12.66 12.15
N LYS A 287 -19.13 12.06 13.18
CA LYS A 287 -18.76 12.35 14.58
C LYS A 287 -17.33 11.90 14.85
N ALA A 288 -17.00 10.64 14.55
CA ALA A 288 -15.65 10.14 14.72
C ALA A 288 -14.65 10.93 13.85
N SER A 289 -15.04 11.31 12.64
CA SER A 289 -14.24 12.16 11.78
C SER A 289 -13.87 13.49 12.44
N ILE A 290 -14.86 14.23 12.96
CA ILE A 290 -14.64 15.51 13.64
C ILE A 290 -13.72 15.32 14.86
N ASP A 291 -13.93 14.28 15.66
CA ASP A 291 -13.10 14.00 16.84
C ASP A 291 -11.62 13.76 16.48
N TRP A 292 -11.37 12.99 15.41
CA TRP A 292 -10.01 12.71 14.93
C TRP A 292 -9.35 13.89 14.23
N LEU A 293 -10.08 14.64 13.40
CA LEU A 293 -9.56 15.85 12.76
C LEU A 293 -9.25 16.95 13.79
N THR A 294 -10.02 17.01 14.88
CA THR A 294 -9.76 17.91 16.02
C THR A 294 -8.44 17.54 16.71
N GLN A 295 -8.20 16.25 16.99
CA GLN A 295 -6.92 15.78 17.55
C GLN A 295 -5.73 16.10 16.61
N ALA A 296 -5.92 15.91 15.30
CA ALA A 296 -4.91 16.24 14.31
C ALA A 296 -4.58 17.74 14.33
N ARG A 297 -5.62 18.59 14.31
CA ARG A 297 -5.48 20.04 14.38
C ARG A 297 -4.74 20.48 15.62
N ASP A 298 -5.07 19.94 16.78
CA ASP A 298 -4.43 20.32 18.04
C ASP A 298 -2.95 19.91 18.06
N SER A 299 -2.64 18.74 17.51
CA SER A 299 -1.24 18.30 17.32
C SER A 299 -0.48 19.22 16.36
N TYR A 300 -1.10 19.62 15.24
CA TYR A 300 -0.51 20.58 14.30
C TYR A 300 -0.35 21.98 14.89
N LYS A 301 -1.24 22.39 15.79
CA LYS A 301 -1.14 23.65 16.54
C LYS A 301 0.07 23.62 17.47
N THR A 302 0.29 22.53 18.21
CA THR A 302 1.49 22.34 19.03
C THR A 302 2.77 22.37 18.20
N LEU A 303 2.72 21.85 16.97
CA LEU A 303 3.83 21.88 16.00
C LEU A 303 4.04 23.25 15.34
N GLY A 304 3.18 24.24 15.58
CA GLY A 304 3.24 25.55 14.92
C GLY A 304 2.84 25.53 13.44
N ASN A 305 2.21 24.45 12.95
CA ASN A 305 1.75 24.34 11.56
C ASN A 305 0.41 25.06 11.37
N THR A 306 0.45 26.38 11.31
CA THR A 306 -0.75 27.24 11.20
C THR A 306 -1.56 26.99 9.95
N GLN A 307 -0.90 26.68 8.82
CA GLN A 307 -1.58 26.35 7.57
C GLN A 307 -2.45 25.09 7.73
N ARG A 308 -1.89 23.99 8.24
CA ARG A 308 -2.67 22.75 8.40
C ARG A 308 -3.79 22.90 9.42
N VAL A 309 -3.58 23.72 10.47
CA VAL A 309 -4.64 24.07 11.43
C VAL A 309 -5.82 24.77 10.74
N GLN A 310 -5.57 25.72 9.85
CA GLN A 310 -6.63 26.42 9.10
C GLN A 310 -7.38 25.44 8.19
N GLU A 311 -6.67 24.64 7.40
CA GLU A 311 -7.27 23.64 6.49
C GLU A 311 -8.15 22.63 7.26
N LEU A 312 -7.72 22.18 8.44
CA LEU A 312 -8.49 21.26 9.27
C LEU A 312 -9.70 21.93 9.92
N ASN A 313 -9.61 23.20 10.31
CA ASN A 313 -10.76 23.95 10.80
C ASN A 313 -11.84 24.06 9.72
N GLU A 314 -11.47 24.42 8.49
CA GLU A 314 -12.41 24.47 7.36
C GLU A 314 -13.09 23.12 7.13
N GLN A 315 -12.32 22.02 7.14
CA GLN A 315 -12.85 20.67 6.98
C GLN A 315 -13.82 20.28 8.10
N ILE A 316 -13.49 20.62 9.37
CA ILE A 316 -14.34 20.34 10.53
C ILE A 316 -15.65 21.13 10.45
N GLU A 317 -15.59 22.42 10.08
CA GLU A 317 -16.80 23.24 9.96
C GLU A 317 -17.71 22.77 8.82
N LEU A 318 -17.14 22.41 7.66
CA LEU A 318 -17.91 21.82 6.56
C LEU A 318 -18.66 20.56 7.00
N LEU A 319 -17.99 19.67 7.73
CA LEU A 319 -18.65 18.48 8.27
C LEU A 319 -19.81 18.91 9.18
N LYS A 320 -19.59 19.78 10.17
CA LYS A 320 -20.67 20.23 11.09
C LYS A 320 -21.87 20.83 10.37
N THR A 321 -21.68 21.59 9.29
CA THR A 321 -22.78 22.21 8.55
C THR A 321 -23.67 21.21 7.81
N ASP A 322 -23.14 20.05 7.42
CA ASP A 322 -23.91 18.97 6.81
C ASP A 322 -24.90 18.31 7.82
N GLN A 323 -24.87 18.70 9.11
CA GLN A 323 -25.85 18.26 10.12
C GLN A 323 -27.12 19.11 10.21
N SER A 324 -27.23 20.22 9.47
CA SER A 324 -28.45 21.03 9.53
C SER A 324 -29.63 20.26 8.92
N PRO A 325 -30.68 19.94 9.69
CA PRO A 325 -31.88 19.32 9.13
C PRO A 325 -32.54 20.30 8.15
N ALA A 326 -32.92 19.80 6.98
CA ALA A 326 -33.91 20.45 6.11
C ALA A 326 -35.31 20.32 6.72
#